data_AF-A0A9N9MAC0-F1
#
_entry.id   AF-A0A9N9MAC0-F1
#
_cell.length_a   1.000
_cell.length_b   1.000
_cell.length_c   1.000
_cell.angle_alpha   90.00
_cell.angle_beta   90.00
_cell.angle_gamma   90.00
#
_symmetry.space_group_name_H-M   'P 1'
#
loop_
_entity.id
_entity.type
_entity.pdbx_description
1 polymer ?
#
loop_
_entity_poly.entity_id
_entity_poly.type
_entity_poly.pdbx_seq_one_letter_code
_entity_poly.pdbx_strand_id
1 'polypeptide(L)'
;MFSKTLMLISCCISLPELIAADCNKERKCKTSRVHGLRSADCYRMDMREFPKCLSSNTEALELSYNRIRKVTKEDLRRYPYMVHLYLMDNLIVNLDDDVFQESSSLRTIDLSVNALKKVPPTLFQLPSLTTLYLSQNLNINVAESIDEAKPISQSCLTKLDMSYITEDGSSTDFPDFRELPLLAFLNITGVNFNYISTRHFAGLCNLQILGSENVSAEFEHDCDCERINRWLLERKVKYTELVCPTNEIDCSNKPIDVEDLEVYQNCRAKYAKISRSLYLEKVWHWLGIAAGGLVLTGILVGCCIWKHIKQKKAMEARESLRQRENRQLLNNQTKV
;
A
#
# COMPACT_ATOMS: atom_id res chain seq x y z
N MET A 1 10.63 -30.38 62.94
CA MET A 1 11.06 -29.05 63.42
C MET A 1 11.15 -28.11 62.22
N PHE A 2 10.23 -27.14 62.21
CA PHE A 2 10.08 -25.93 61.39
C PHE A 2 10.75 -25.81 60.00
N SER A 3 9.85 -25.83 59.01
CA SER A 3 9.96 -25.28 57.66
C SER A 3 10.47 -23.84 57.64
N LYS A 4 11.48 -23.56 56.80
CA LYS A 4 11.91 -22.19 56.47
C LYS A 4 11.08 -21.67 55.30
N THR A 5 10.13 -20.82 55.63
CA THR A 5 9.41 -19.95 54.71
C THR A 5 10.39 -18.92 54.14
N LEU A 6 10.83 -19.08 52.89
CA LEU A 6 11.33 -17.97 52.09
C LEU A 6 10.11 -17.42 51.32
N MET A 7 9.60 -16.27 51.75
CA MET A 7 8.61 -15.52 50.99
C MET A 7 9.21 -15.12 49.65
N LEU A 8 8.90 -15.88 48.60
CA LEU A 8 8.85 -15.34 47.25
C LEU A 8 7.70 -14.32 47.26
N ILE A 9 8.03 -13.03 47.28
CA ILE A 9 7.08 -11.98 46.91
C ILE A 9 6.77 -12.21 45.44
N SER A 10 5.72 -13.00 45.22
CA SER A 10 5.04 -13.14 43.95
C SER A 10 4.55 -11.75 43.56
N CYS A 11 5.25 -11.11 42.62
CA CYS A 11 4.80 -9.88 41.99
C CYS A 11 3.61 -10.26 41.08
N CYS A 12 2.42 -10.36 41.68
CA CYS A 12 1.14 -10.52 41.00
C CYS A 12 0.74 -9.21 40.30
N ILE A 13 1.58 -8.71 39.40
CA ILE A 13 1.13 -7.66 38.47
C ILE A 13 0.65 -8.42 37.24
N SER A 14 -0.65 -8.31 36.98
CA SER A 14 -1.24 -8.92 35.80
C SER A 14 -0.62 -8.29 34.53
N LEU A 15 -0.40 -9.07 33.47
CA LEU A 15 0.13 -8.58 32.19
C LEU A 15 -0.57 -7.29 31.67
N PRO A 16 -1.91 -7.12 31.87
CA PRO A 16 -2.62 -5.88 31.53
C PRO A 16 -2.20 -4.64 32.36
N GLU A 17 -1.90 -4.80 33.65
CA GLU A 17 -1.48 -3.69 34.52
C GLU A 17 -0.07 -3.19 34.20
N LEU A 18 0.83 -4.10 33.79
CA LEU A 18 2.16 -3.74 33.29
C LEU A 18 2.09 -2.91 31.99
N ILE A 19 1.23 -3.31 31.04
CA ILE A 19 1.03 -2.58 29.78
C ILE A 19 0.40 -1.21 30.04
N ALA A 20 -0.62 -1.12 30.90
CA ALA A 20 -1.26 0.16 31.22
C ALA A 20 -0.31 1.15 31.93
N ALA A 21 0.59 0.67 32.79
CA ALA A 21 1.60 1.50 33.43
C ALA A 21 2.68 2.00 32.46
N ASP A 22 3.02 1.22 31.43
CA ASP A 22 3.95 1.61 30.36
C ASP A 22 3.35 2.70 29.46
N CYS A 23 2.05 2.56 29.12
CA CYS A 23 1.33 3.52 28.29
C CYS A 23 1.20 4.93 28.87
N ASN A 24 1.22 5.06 30.20
CA ASN A 24 1.16 6.37 30.85
C ASN A 24 2.48 7.15 30.75
N LYS A 25 3.59 6.47 30.45
CA LYS A 25 4.93 7.06 30.32
C LYS A 25 5.31 7.32 28.87
N GLU A 26 4.65 6.64 27.93
CA GLU A 26 4.86 6.82 26.50
C GLU A 26 4.40 8.21 26.04
N ARG A 27 5.13 8.78 25.06
CA ARG A 27 4.71 10.04 24.42
C ARG A 27 3.43 9.78 23.63
N LYS A 28 2.40 10.62 23.83
CA LYS A 28 1.10 10.44 23.19
C LYS A 28 1.08 11.08 21.81
N CYS A 29 0.94 10.24 20.78
CA CYS A 29 0.74 10.70 19.41
C CYS A 29 -0.64 11.36 19.25
N LYS A 30 -0.73 12.30 18.30
CA LYS A 30 -2.00 12.94 17.96
C LYS A 30 -2.84 11.99 17.11
N THR A 31 -3.98 11.54 17.64
CA THR A 31 -4.88 10.66 16.90
C THR A 31 -5.95 11.44 16.15
N SER A 32 -6.27 11.01 14.93
CA SER A 32 -7.27 11.68 14.08
C SER A 32 -7.86 10.72 13.04
N ARG A 33 -8.79 11.22 12.22
CA ARG A 33 -9.21 10.54 10.99
C ARG A 33 -8.74 11.33 9.77
N VAL A 34 -7.90 10.73 8.94
CA VAL A 34 -7.38 11.33 7.71
C VAL A 34 -7.84 10.47 6.54
N HIS A 35 -8.59 11.06 5.60
CA HIS A 35 -9.17 10.36 4.44
C HIS A 35 -9.95 9.07 4.79
N GLY A 36 -10.59 9.05 5.96
CA GLY A 36 -11.37 7.91 6.44
C GLY A 36 -10.58 6.87 7.25
N LEU A 37 -9.24 6.97 7.28
CA LEU A 37 -8.36 6.09 8.05
C LEU A 37 -8.17 6.62 9.48
N ARG A 38 -8.07 5.72 10.45
CA ARG A 38 -7.64 6.06 11.82
C ARG A 38 -6.13 6.29 11.84
N SER A 39 -5.73 7.54 11.98
CA SER A 39 -4.33 7.95 11.91
C SER A 39 -3.78 8.31 13.28
N ALA A 40 -2.52 7.95 13.53
CA ALA A 40 -1.74 8.43 14.66
C ALA A 40 -0.52 9.19 14.13
N ASP A 41 -0.43 10.46 14.50
CA ASP A 41 0.64 11.38 14.11
C ASP A 41 1.62 11.53 15.27
N CYS A 42 2.80 10.92 15.09
CA CYS A 42 3.92 10.92 16.00
C CYS A 42 5.15 11.66 15.41
N TYR A 43 4.94 12.56 14.44
CA TYR A 43 6.00 13.26 13.73
C TYR A 43 6.87 14.08 14.69
N ARG A 44 8.21 13.94 14.57
CA ARG A 44 9.20 14.74 15.31
C ARG A 44 8.96 14.78 16.83
N MET A 45 8.72 13.62 17.41
CA MET A 45 8.43 13.45 18.84
C MET A 45 9.62 12.88 19.62
N ASP A 46 10.85 12.90 19.08
CA ASP A 46 12.06 12.29 19.67
C ASP A 46 11.85 10.83 20.15
N MET A 47 10.96 10.08 19.51
CA MET A 47 10.68 8.69 19.88
C MET A 47 11.88 7.80 19.57
N ARG A 48 12.21 6.90 20.49
CA ARG A 48 13.32 5.93 20.32
C ARG A 48 12.84 4.50 20.10
N GLU A 49 11.60 4.23 20.46
CA GLU A 49 10.93 2.95 20.32
C GLU A 49 9.66 3.14 19.50
N PHE A 50 9.22 2.05 18.87
CA PHE A 50 7.93 2.02 18.21
C PHE A 50 6.81 2.17 19.25
N PRO A 51 5.75 2.97 18.96
CA PRO A 51 4.69 3.18 19.94
C PRO A 51 3.95 1.89 20.28
N LYS A 52 3.71 1.62 21.57
CA LYS A 52 3.07 0.37 22.03
C LYS A 52 1.59 0.55 22.36
N CYS A 53 1.18 1.79 22.56
CA CYS A 53 -0.07 2.13 23.25
C CYS A 53 -1.10 2.86 22.39
N LEU A 54 -0.97 2.78 21.06
CA LEU A 54 -2.00 3.27 20.15
C LEU A 54 -3.15 2.27 20.06
N SER A 55 -4.28 2.70 19.50
CA SER A 55 -5.38 1.79 19.22
C SER A 55 -4.95 0.72 18.22
N SER A 56 -5.31 -0.54 18.44
CA SER A 56 -5.07 -1.64 17.49
C SER A 56 -5.74 -1.43 16.13
N ASN A 57 -6.75 -0.55 16.07
CA ASN A 57 -7.42 -0.15 14.83
C ASN A 57 -6.71 1.00 14.10
N THR A 58 -5.48 1.35 14.47
CA THR A 58 -4.69 2.36 13.77
C THR A 58 -4.33 1.85 12.38
N GLU A 59 -4.70 2.63 11.36
CA GLU A 59 -4.55 2.29 9.94
C GLU A 59 -3.44 3.10 9.28
N ALA A 60 -3.09 4.26 9.82
CA ALA A 60 -1.97 5.08 9.33
C ALA A 60 -1.12 5.57 10.50
N LEU A 61 0.18 5.34 10.43
CA LEU A 61 1.11 5.69 11.49
C LEU A 61 2.27 6.53 10.92
N GLU A 62 2.34 7.77 11.38
CA GLU A 62 3.40 8.72 11.03
C GLU A 62 4.42 8.75 12.16
N LEU A 63 5.63 8.25 11.90
CA LEU A 63 6.76 8.17 12.85
C LEU A 63 8.02 8.83 12.29
N SER A 64 7.90 9.68 11.26
CA SER A 64 9.06 10.31 10.65
C SER A 64 9.72 11.35 11.55
N TYR A 65 11.01 11.61 11.31
CA TYR A 65 11.86 12.54 12.06
C TYR A 65 11.96 12.19 13.55
N ASN A 66 12.06 10.89 13.85
CA ASN A 66 12.27 10.38 15.19
C ASN A 66 13.68 9.77 15.32
N ARG A 67 13.93 8.96 16.34
CA ARG A 67 15.22 8.32 16.62
C ARG A 67 15.06 6.82 16.80
N ILE A 68 14.08 6.23 16.10
CA ILE A 68 13.77 4.81 16.18
C ILE A 68 14.92 4.03 15.53
N ARG A 69 15.41 3.01 16.24
CA ARG A 69 16.53 2.18 15.77
C ARG A 69 16.12 0.78 15.36
N LYS A 70 15.00 0.30 15.89
CA LYS A 70 14.49 -1.05 15.64
C LYS A 70 12.97 -0.99 15.47
N VAL A 71 12.49 -1.77 14.52
CA VAL A 71 11.08 -2.13 14.37
C VAL A 71 11.05 -3.65 14.39
N THR A 72 10.24 -4.24 15.28
CA THR A 72 10.11 -5.71 15.37
C THR A 72 8.76 -6.19 14.83
N LYS A 73 8.67 -7.49 14.60
CA LYS A 73 7.42 -8.15 14.23
C LYS A 73 6.32 -7.91 15.26
N GLU A 74 6.66 -7.93 16.55
CA GLU A 74 5.74 -7.65 17.65
C GLU A 74 5.21 -6.21 17.63
N ASP A 75 6.02 -5.25 17.19
CA ASP A 75 5.59 -3.86 17.05
C ASP A 75 4.49 -3.74 15.99
N LEU A 76 4.71 -4.35 14.83
CA LEU A 76 3.74 -4.32 13.73
C LEU A 76 2.49 -5.17 14.02
N ARG A 77 2.64 -6.30 14.74
CA ARG A 77 1.52 -7.18 15.13
C ARG A 77 0.49 -6.48 16.03
N ARG A 78 0.87 -5.44 16.79
CA ARG A 78 -0.08 -4.63 17.59
C ARG A 78 -1.09 -3.87 16.74
N TYR A 79 -0.76 -3.63 15.48
CA TYR A 79 -1.51 -2.79 14.55
C TYR A 79 -1.84 -3.57 13.26
N PRO A 80 -2.65 -4.65 13.36
CA PRO A 80 -2.87 -5.58 12.25
C PRO A 80 -3.60 -4.97 11.05
N TYR A 81 -4.24 -3.82 11.23
CA TYR A 81 -4.97 -3.10 10.18
C TYR A 81 -4.17 -1.95 9.57
N MET A 82 -2.86 -1.85 9.84
CA MET A 82 -2.03 -0.78 9.31
C MET A 82 -1.94 -0.86 7.78
N VAL A 83 -2.20 0.29 7.14
CA VAL A 83 -2.21 0.50 5.69
C VAL A 83 -1.03 1.39 5.28
N HIS A 84 -0.70 2.41 6.09
CA HIS A 84 0.41 3.33 5.84
C HIS A 84 1.34 3.41 7.04
N LEU A 85 2.63 3.21 6.81
CA LEU A 85 3.68 3.32 7.81
C LEU A 85 4.77 4.26 7.28
N TYR A 86 4.98 5.38 7.97
CA TYR A 86 6.02 6.36 7.63
C TYR A 86 7.09 6.38 8.72
N LEU A 87 8.32 6.05 8.34
CA LEU A 87 9.50 5.96 9.21
C LEU A 87 10.67 6.78 8.63
N MET A 88 10.37 7.78 7.80
CA MET A 88 11.39 8.63 7.17
C MET A 88 12.24 9.33 8.24
N ASP A 89 13.55 9.48 8.02
CA ASP A 89 14.45 10.19 8.93
C ASP A 89 14.39 9.61 10.35
N ASN A 90 14.84 8.35 10.44
CA ASN A 90 15.05 7.61 11.67
C ASN A 90 16.47 7.01 11.67
N LEU A 91 16.77 6.13 12.63
CA LEU A 91 18.10 5.55 12.81
C LEU A 91 18.06 4.03 12.63
N ILE A 92 17.20 3.54 11.74
CA ILE A 92 17.02 2.10 11.49
C ILE A 92 18.19 1.61 10.65
N VAL A 93 18.89 0.60 11.14
CA VAL A 93 20.07 0.02 10.46
C VAL A 93 19.77 -1.35 9.85
N ASN A 94 18.99 -2.17 10.56
CA ASN A 94 18.59 -3.50 10.13
C ASN A 94 17.12 -3.71 10.48
N LEU A 95 16.47 -4.55 9.69
CA LEU A 95 15.13 -5.06 9.92
C LEU A 95 15.20 -6.58 9.83
N ASP A 96 14.54 -7.27 10.74
CA ASP A 96 14.49 -8.73 10.75
C ASP A 96 13.69 -9.23 9.53
N ASP A 97 14.08 -10.34 8.89
CA ASP A 97 13.51 -10.80 7.61
C ASP A 97 11.99 -11.05 7.66
N ASP A 98 11.45 -11.37 8.84
CA ASP A 98 10.04 -11.66 9.07
C ASP A 98 9.25 -10.49 9.68
N VAL A 99 9.86 -9.30 9.81
CA VAL A 99 9.26 -8.15 10.49
C VAL A 99 7.88 -7.79 9.90
N PHE A 100 7.71 -7.87 8.57
CA PHE A 100 6.47 -7.53 7.87
C PHE A 100 5.55 -8.71 7.59
N GLN A 101 5.92 -9.95 7.98
CA GLN A 101 5.25 -11.17 7.54
C GLN A 101 3.72 -11.18 7.80
N GLU A 102 3.27 -10.55 8.89
CA GLU A 102 1.85 -10.49 9.29
C GLU A 102 1.15 -9.18 8.86
N SER A 103 1.85 -8.29 8.15
CA SER A 103 1.36 -6.96 7.77
C SER A 103 0.65 -6.95 6.41
N SER A 104 -0.33 -7.84 6.23
CA SER A 104 -1.00 -8.08 4.93
C SER A 104 -1.78 -6.89 4.38
N SER A 105 -2.12 -5.91 5.23
CA SER A 105 -2.86 -4.69 4.85
C SER A 105 -1.96 -3.53 4.42
N LEU A 106 -0.64 -3.60 4.64
CA LEU A 106 0.27 -2.50 4.34
C LEU A 106 0.30 -2.23 2.83
N ARG A 107 0.10 -0.97 2.47
CA ARG A 107 0.11 -0.46 1.10
C ARG A 107 1.25 0.51 0.84
N THR A 108 1.65 1.26 1.85
CA THR A 108 2.72 2.25 1.76
C THR A 108 3.66 2.10 2.93
N ILE A 109 4.95 1.98 2.63
CA ILE A 109 6.02 1.99 3.61
C ILE A 109 7.06 3.02 3.16
N ASP A 110 7.37 3.97 4.04
CA ASP A 110 8.45 4.92 3.83
C ASP A 110 9.58 4.66 4.84
N LEU A 111 10.72 4.18 4.34
CA LEU A 111 11.95 3.92 5.08
C LEU A 111 13.07 4.85 4.61
N SER A 112 12.74 5.95 3.93
CA SER A 112 13.73 6.90 3.41
C SER A 112 14.56 7.53 4.52
N VAL A 113 15.77 7.97 4.21
CA VAL A 113 16.65 8.66 5.16
C VAL A 113 16.82 7.83 6.44
N ASN A 114 17.30 6.60 6.26
CA ASN A 114 17.70 5.70 7.35
C ASN A 114 19.13 5.21 7.05
N ALA A 115 19.59 4.20 7.78
CA ALA A 115 20.90 3.59 7.60
C ALA A 115 20.78 2.10 7.24
N LEU A 116 19.73 1.74 6.49
CA LEU A 116 19.47 0.35 6.12
C LEU A 116 20.59 -0.18 5.24
N LYS A 117 21.08 -1.38 5.57
CA LYS A 117 21.99 -2.14 4.71
C LYS A 117 21.27 -3.07 3.74
N LYS A 118 20.07 -3.48 4.11
CA LYS A 118 19.21 -4.41 3.38
C LYS A 118 17.76 -4.18 3.80
N VAL A 119 16.81 -4.56 2.96
CA VAL A 119 15.41 -4.66 3.34
C VAL A 119 14.96 -6.13 3.41
N PRO A 120 14.04 -6.49 4.32
CA PRO A 120 13.50 -7.83 4.41
C PRO A 120 12.93 -8.32 3.07
N PRO A 121 13.32 -9.50 2.56
CA PRO A 121 12.81 -10.03 1.28
C PRO A 121 11.28 -10.13 1.25
N THR A 122 10.65 -10.36 2.42
CA THR A 122 9.20 -10.44 2.59
C THR A 122 8.46 -9.17 2.18
N LEU A 123 9.12 -8.00 2.16
CA LEU A 123 8.53 -6.74 1.69
C LEU A 123 8.05 -6.81 0.23
N PHE A 124 8.86 -7.40 -0.65
CA PHE A 124 8.54 -7.49 -2.08
C PHE A 124 7.43 -8.51 -2.36
N GLN A 125 7.12 -9.36 -1.38
CA GLN A 125 6.08 -10.39 -1.44
C GLN A 125 4.79 -9.97 -0.72
N LEU A 126 4.74 -8.80 -0.08
CA LEU A 126 3.54 -8.34 0.62
C LEU A 126 2.36 -8.20 -0.35
N PRO A 127 1.19 -8.78 -0.02
CA PRO A 127 0.08 -8.91 -0.96
C PRO A 127 -0.60 -7.58 -1.29
N SER A 128 -0.43 -6.56 -0.45
CA SER A 128 -1.08 -5.25 -0.62
C SER A 128 -0.08 -4.11 -0.85
N LEU A 129 1.23 -4.37 -0.77
CA LEU A 129 2.23 -3.30 -0.84
C LEU A 129 2.28 -2.75 -2.26
N THR A 130 1.98 -1.46 -2.39
CA THR A 130 1.98 -0.76 -3.69
C THR A 130 3.08 0.28 -3.77
N THR A 131 3.49 0.87 -2.64
CA THR A 131 4.46 1.96 -2.61
C THR A 131 5.52 1.70 -1.56
N LEU A 132 6.78 1.70 -2.00
CA LEU A 132 7.95 1.56 -1.13
C LEU A 132 8.94 2.69 -1.40
N TYR A 133 9.31 3.42 -0.35
CA TYR A 133 10.36 4.43 -0.41
C TYR A 133 11.57 3.98 0.41
N LEU A 134 12.72 3.92 -0.24
CA LEU A 134 14.03 3.53 0.30
C LEU A 134 15.09 4.61 0.09
N SER A 135 14.68 5.79 -0.41
CA SER A 135 15.60 6.85 -0.81
C SER A 135 16.55 7.25 0.33
N GLN A 136 17.79 7.63 -0.01
CA GLN A 136 18.76 8.10 0.99
C GLN A 136 19.09 7.08 2.09
N ASN A 137 19.11 5.79 1.76
CA ASN A 137 19.79 4.76 2.55
C ASN A 137 21.13 4.45 1.86
N LEU A 138 22.17 5.24 2.15
CA LEU A 138 23.40 5.35 1.34
C LEU A 138 24.24 4.07 1.12
N ASN A 139 23.86 2.94 1.72
CA ASN A 139 24.58 1.67 1.61
C ASN A 139 23.61 0.47 1.52
N ILE A 140 22.38 0.68 1.04
CA ILE A 140 21.40 -0.39 0.95
C ILE A 140 21.61 -1.26 -0.29
N ASN A 141 21.73 -2.57 -0.09
CA ASN A 141 21.77 -3.54 -1.18
C ASN A 141 20.35 -4.01 -1.54
N VAL A 142 19.68 -3.23 -2.41
CA VAL A 142 18.33 -3.56 -2.88
C VAL A 142 18.34 -4.78 -3.80
N ALA A 143 19.41 -4.98 -4.57
CA ALA A 143 19.53 -6.12 -5.49
C ALA A 143 19.53 -7.46 -4.74
N GLU A 144 20.36 -7.59 -3.69
CA GLU A 144 20.38 -8.76 -2.82
C GLU A 144 19.02 -9.03 -2.17
N SER A 145 18.35 -7.98 -1.69
CA SER A 145 17.03 -8.09 -1.07
C SER A 145 15.98 -8.64 -2.05
N ILE A 146 16.07 -8.26 -3.33
CA ILE A 146 15.18 -8.71 -4.40
C ILE A 146 15.49 -10.13 -4.82
N ASP A 147 16.77 -10.49 -4.93
CA ASP A 147 17.20 -11.83 -5.31
C ASP A 147 16.70 -12.87 -4.30
N GLU A 148 16.79 -12.57 -3.02
CA GLU A 148 16.24 -13.43 -1.96
C GLU A 148 14.71 -13.46 -1.92
N ALA A 149 14.04 -12.43 -2.42
CA ALA A 149 12.59 -12.37 -2.47
C ALA A 149 12.00 -13.15 -3.65
N LYS A 150 12.81 -13.64 -4.60
CA LYS A 150 12.31 -14.34 -5.78
C LYS A 150 11.51 -15.59 -5.37
N PRO A 151 10.34 -15.85 -6.00
CA PRO A 151 9.74 -15.12 -7.11
C PRO A 151 8.92 -13.88 -6.68
N ILE A 152 9.15 -12.73 -7.34
CA ILE A 152 8.41 -11.48 -7.07
C ILE A 152 7.34 -11.12 -8.12
N SER A 153 7.05 -12.02 -9.07
CA SER A 153 6.10 -11.76 -10.17
C SER A 153 4.64 -11.54 -9.73
N GLN A 154 4.30 -11.84 -8.48
CA GLN A 154 2.98 -11.59 -7.88
C GLN A 154 2.96 -10.31 -7.02
N SER A 155 4.07 -9.58 -6.95
CA SER A 155 4.16 -8.34 -6.20
C SER A 155 3.13 -7.32 -6.69
N CYS A 156 2.52 -6.61 -5.75
CA CYS A 156 1.58 -5.52 -6.03
C CYS A 156 2.27 -4.16 -6.14
N LEU A 157 3.61 -4.13 -6.09
CA LEU A 157 4.40 -2.91 -6.10
C LEU A 157 4.19 -2.13 -7.40
N THR A 158 3.73 -0.90 -7.27
CA THR A 158 3.51 0.03 -8.38
C THR A 158 4.52 1.18 -8.38
N LYS A 159 5.08 1.49 -7.21
CA LYS A 159 6.05 2.56 -7.00
C LYS A 159 7.20 2.08 -6.12
N LEU A 160 8.41 2.18 -6.65
CA LEU A 160 9.67 1.98 -5.91
C LEU A 160 10.53 3.23 -6.05
N ASP A 161 10.89 3.81 -4.91
CA ASP A 161 11.90 4.87 -4.86
C ASP A 161 13.16 4.35 -4.15
N MET A 162 14.25 4.27 -4.90
CA MET A 162 15.58 3.90 -4.40
C MET A 162 16.61 4.95 -4.84
N SER A 163 16.21 6.23 -4.85
CA SER A 163 17.12 7.32 -5.18
C SER A 163 18.17 7.56 -4.10
N TYR A 164 19.37 7.98 -4.49
CA TYR A 164 20.48 8.33 -3.60
C TYR A 164 20.79 7.23 -2.57
N ILE A 165 20.90 5.97 -3.02
CA ILE A 165 21.20 4.82 -2.15
C ILE A 165 22.69 4.45 -2.10
N THR A 166 23.54 5.20 -2.78
CA THR A 166 24.99 5.02 -2.80
C THR A 166 25.68 6.23 -2.18
N GLU A 167 26.64 5.98 -1.30
CA GLU A 167 27.60 6.99 -0.85
C GLU A 167 28.61 7.35 -1.95
N ASP A 168 29.28 8.49 -1.79
CA ASP A 168 30.29 8.97 -2.73
C ASP A 168 31.42 7.93 -2.87
N GLY A 169 31.63 7.45 -4.10
CA GLY A 169 32.67 6.47 -4.42
C GLY A 169 32.28 5.00 -4.18
N SER A 170 31.05 4.71 -3.75
CA SER A 170 30.51 3.36 -3.75
C SER A 170 29.60 3.10 -4.96
N SER A 171 29.45 1.82 -5.31
CA SER A 171 28.56 1.35 -6.37
C SER A 171 27.71 0.19 -5.86
N THR A 172 26.52 0.02 -6.43
CA THR A 172 25.62 -1.10 -6.12
C THR A 172 25.21 -1.84 -7.39
N ASP A 173 24.80 -3.10 -7.28
CA ASP A 173 24.18 -3.79 -8.40
C ASP A 173 22.76 -3.25 -8.65
N PHE A 174 22.39 -3.19 -9.93
CA PHE A 174 21.01 -2.92 -10.31
C PHE A 174 20.16 -4.16 -10.02
N PRO A 175 18.98 -4.05 -9.38
CA PRO A 175 18.16 -5.23 -9.08
C PRO A 175 17.66 -5.95 -10.33
N ASP A 176 17.90 -7.26 -10.43
CA ASP A 176 17.27 -8.10 -11.43
C ASP A 176 15.83 -8.44 -11.01
N PHE A 177 14.90 -7.57 -11.41
CA PHE A 177 13.48 -7.73 -11.11
C PHE A 177 12.85 -8.96 -11.77
N ARG A 178 13.44 -9.49 -12.86
CA ARG A 178 12.87 -10.47 -13.80
C ARG A 178 11.52 -10.05 -14.38
N GLU A 179 10.47 -9.98 -13.55
CA GLU A 179 9.13 -9.52 -13.93
C GLU A 179 8.45 -8.82 -12.75
N LEU A 180 8.20 -7.51 -12.89
CA LEU A 180 7.36 -6.72 -12.00
C LEU A 180 6.25 -6.05 -12.81
N PRO A 181 5.15 -6.77 -13.10
CA PRO A 181 4.17 -6.36 -14.10
C PRO A 181 3.39 -5.09 -13.71
N LEU A 182 3.32 -4.74 -12.42
CA LEU A 182 2.57 -3.59 -11.95
C LEU A 182 3.42 -2.34 -11.72
N LEU A 183 4.76 -2.45 -11.71
CA LEU A 183 5.64 -1.33 -11.42
C LEU A 183 5.50 -0.26 -12.51
N ALA A 184 5.04 0.91 -12.10
CA ALA A 184 4.76 2.05 -12.98
C ALA A 184 5.72 3.22 -12.74
N PHE A 185 6.29 3.30 -11.54
CA PHE A 185 7.26 4.31 -11.15
C PHE A 185 8.47 3.64 -10.52
N LEU A 186 9.64 3.90 -11.10
CA LEU A 186 10.93 3.54 -10.53
C LEU A 186 11.79 4.81 -10.45
N ASN A 187 12.34 5.10 -9.28
CA ASN A 187 13.27 6.21 -9.12
C ASN A 187 14.64 5.68 -8.69
N ILE A 188 15.62 5.88 -9.56
CA ILE A 188 17.04 5.51 -9.39
C ILE A 188 17.94 6.75 -9.42
N THR A 189 17.37 7.94 -9.24
CA THR A 189 18.09 9.22 -9.28
C THR A 189 19.30 9.19 -8.33
N GLY A 190 20.45 9.64 -8.81
CA GLY A 190 21.66 9.78 -7.99
C GLY A 190 22.24 8.46 -7.48
N VAL A 191 21.95 7.34 -8.16
CA VAL A 191 22.52 6.03 -7.83
C VAL A 191 23.69 5.73 -8.75
N ASN A 192 24.76 5.21 -8.15
CA ASN A 192 25.91 4.69 -8.88
C ASN A 192 25.81 3.16 -9.00
N PHE A 193 25.55 2.65 -10.20
CA PHE A 193 25.47 1.20 -10.43
C PHE A 193 26.81 0.63 -10.90
N ASN A 194 27.09 -0.63 -10.54
CA ASN A 194 28.23 -1.36 -11.10
C ASN A 194 28.10 -1.46 -12.62
N TYR A 195 26.94 -1.88 -13.12
CA TYR A 195 26.62 -1.86 -14.53
C TYR A 195 25.12 -1.78 -14.77
N ILE A 196 24.74 -1.35 -15.97
CA ILE A 196 23.35 -1.33 -16.43
C ILE A 196 23.24 -1.85 -17.86
N SER A 197 22.18 -2.62 -18.13
CA SER A 197 21.84 -3.13 -19.46
C SER A 197 20.32 -3.20 -19.64
N THR A 198 19.85 -3.49 -20.85
CA THR A 198 18.42 -3.52 -21.18
C THR A 198 17.62 -4.54 -20.38
N ARG A 199 18.26 -5.66 -19.98
CA ARG A 199 17.65 -6.72 -19.17
C ARG A 199 17.03 -6.22 -17.87
N HIS A 200 17.65 -5.22 -17.25
CA HIS A 200 17.20 -4.61 -15.99
C HIS A 200 15.84 -3.90 -16.14
N PHE A 201 15.49 -3.48 -17.35
CA PHE A 201 14.22 -2.83 -17.68
C PHE A 201 13.24 -3.75 -18.40
N ALA A 202 13.71 -4.90 -18.92
CA ALA A 202 12.90 -5.84 -19.68
C ALA A 202 11.66 -6.30 -18.91
N GLY A 203 11.84 -6.59 -17.62
CA GLY A 203 10.80 -7.04 -16.69
C GLY A 203 9.82 -5.98 -16.21
N LEU A 204 9.98 -4.71 -16.61
CA LEU A 204 9.19 -3.58 -16.11
C LEU A 204 8.16 -3.12 -17.16
N CYS A 205 7.31 -4.05 -17.60
CA CYS A 205 6.46 -3.86 -18.77
C CYS A 205 5.30 -2.84 -18.62
N ASN A 206 5.07 -2.32 -17.41
CA ASN A 206 4.12 -1.25 -17.13
C ASN A 206 4.83 0.03 -16.66
N LEU A 207 6.15 0.14 -16.79
CA LEU A 207 6.90 1.32 -16.38
C LEU A 207 6.40 2.55 -17.16
N GLN A 208 6.08 3.62 -16.42
CA GLN A 208 5.58 4.88 -16.98
C GLN A 208 6.55 6.02 -16.71
N ILE A 209 7.21 5.99 -15.55
CA ILE A 209 8.14 7.01 -15.10
C ILE A 209 9.40 6.35 -14.55
N LEU A 210 10.54 6.77 -15.06
CA LEU A 210 11.87 6.44 -14.55
C LEU A 210 12.56 7.74 -14.12
N GLY A 211 12.79 7.93 -12.82
CA GLY A 211 13.70 8.97 -12.34
C GLY A 211 15.13 8.51 -12.53
N SER A 212 15.87 9.13 -13.44
CA SER A 212 17.20 8.72 -13.90
C SER A 212 18.20 9.88 -13.92
N GLU A 213 17.91 10.96 -13.21
CA GLU A 213 18.80 12.10 -13.08
C GLU A 213 20.08 11.68 -12.32
N ASN A 214 21.24 12.13 -12.78
CA ASN A 214 22.54 11.88 -12.13
C ASN A 214 22.84 10.40 -11.84
N VAL A 215 22.39 9.48 -12.71
CA VAL A 215 22.78 8.07 -12.65
C VAL A 215 24.17 7.90 -13.28
N SER A 216 25.06 7.21 -12.58
CA SER A 216 26.33 6.74 -13.13
C SER A 216 26.35 5.21 -13.14
N ALA A 217 26.87 4.62 -14.21
CA ALA A 217 27.04 3.18 -14.32
C ALA A 217 28.05 2.85 -15.42
N GLU A 218 28.72 1.70 -15.32
CA GLU A 218 29.29 1.06 -16.50
C GLU A 218 28.17 0.39 -17.33
N PHE A 219 28.48 0.03 -18.56
CA PHE A 219 27.55 -0.69 -19.43
C PHE A 219 28.10 -2.09 -19.67
N GLU A 220 27.24 -3.10 -19.60
CA GLU A 220 27.62 -4.50 -19.83
C GLU A 220 28.18 -4.69 -21.26
N HIS A 221 27.59 -3.99 -22.23
CA HIS A 221 28.09 -3.88 -23.60
C HIS A 221 28.11 -2.43 -24.08
N ASP A 222 29.00 -2.12 -25.04
CA ASP A 222 29.21 -0.76 -25.58
C ASP A 222 27.93 -0.05 -26.06
N CYS A 223 26.95 -0.82 -26.55
CA CYS A 223 25.71 -0.27 -27.09
C CYS A 223 24.54 -0.24 -26.10
N ASP A 224 24.72 -0.66 -24.85
CA ASP A 224 23.61 -0.81 -23.92
C ASP A 224 23.00 0.54 -23.52
N CYS A 225 23.79 1.61 -23.43
CA CYS A 225 23.25 2.94 -23.16
C CYS A 225 22.21 3.37 -24.21
N GLU A 226 22.59 3.33 -25.49
CA GLU A 226 21.71 3.67 -26.62
C GLU A 226 20.50 2.73 -26.71
N ARG A 227 20.70 1.44 -26.44
CA ARG A 227 19.63 0.45 -26.40
C ARG A 227 18.63 0.73 -25.28
N ILE A 228 19.09 1.11 -24.08
CA ILE A 228 18.22 1.47 -22.94
C ILE A 228 17.41 2.73 -23.29
N ASN A 229 18.05 3.79 -23.79
CA ASN A 229 17.35 5.01 -24.19
C ASN A 229 16.27 4.71 -25.24
N ARG A 230 16.61 3.93 -26.28
CA ARG A 230 15.65 3.48 -27.29
C ARG A 230 14.52 2.64 -26.68
N TRP A 231 14.84 1.68 -25.82
CA TRP A 231 13.88 0.81 -25.15
C TRP A 231 12.81 1.61 -24.39
N LEU A 232 13.26 2.60 -23.59
CA LEU A 232 12.40 3.46 -22.78
C LEU A 232 11.58 4.42 -23.66
N LEU A 233 12.20 5.02 -24.68
CA LEU A 233 11.55 5.95 -25.60
C LEU A 233 10.41 5.28 -26.40
N GLU A 234 10.68 4.12 -27.00
CA GLU A 234 9.68 3.34 -27.77
C GLU A 234 8.46 2.96 -26.91
N ARG A 235 8.69 2.76 -25.61
CA ARG A 235 7.65 2.42 -24.62
C ARG A 235 7.01 3.66 -23.97
N LYS A 236 7.40 4.86 -24.39
CA LYS A 236 6.86 6.15 -23.90
C LYS A 236 7.03 6.33 -22.39
N VAL A 237 8.10 5.77 -21.83
CA VAL A 237 8.48 6.02 -20.44
C VAL A 237 8.92 7.48 -20.33
N LYS A 238 8.49 8.17 -19.28
CA LYS A 238 8.99 9.51 -18.95
C LYS A 238 10.27 9.37 -18.15
N TYR A 239 11.38 9.88 -18.66
CA TYR A 239 12.69 9.75 -18.04
C TYR A 239 13.62 10.86 -18.52
N THR A 240 14.73 11.03 -17.81
CA THR A 240 15.86 11.84 -18.27
C THR A 240 16.82 10.93 -19.02
N GLU A 241 17.12 11.25 -20.29
CA GLU A 241 17.98 10.42 -21.14
C GLU A 241 19.33 10.11 -20.47
N LEU A 242 19.73 8.85 -20.52
CA LEU A 242 21.04 8.44 -20.00
C LEU A 242 22.13 9.03 -20.90
N VAL A 243 23.16 9.59 -20.28
CA VAL A 243 24.30 10.17 -21.01
C VAL A 243 25.19 9.03 -21.51
N CYS A 244 25.17 8.79 -22.82
CA CYS A 244 25.95 7.73 -23.43
C CYS A 244 27.40 8.15 -23.70
N PRO A 245 28.38 7.27 -23.49
CA PRO A 245 29.76 7.52 -23.87
C PRO A 245 29.85 7.81 -25.37
N THR A 246 30.60 8.84 -25.75
CA THR A 246 30.86 9.17 -27.16
C THR A 246 31.90 8.20 -27.72
N ASN A 247 31.49 6.97 -28.02
CA ASN A 247 32.35 5.95 -28.62
C ASN A 247 32.22 5.97 -30.15
N GLU A 248 33.27 5.56 -30.88
CA GLU A 248 33.25 5.44 -32.36
C GLU A 248 32.36 4.29 -32.89
N ILE A 249 31.66 3.57 -32.00
CA ILE A 249 30.87 2.39 -32.33
C ILE A 249 29.45 2.80 -32.76
N ASP A 250 29.05 2.44 -33.97
CA ASP A 250 27.67 2.65 -34.44
C ASP A 250 26.69 1.67 -33.77
N CYS A 251 25.89 2.20 -32.84
CA CYS A 251 24.85 1.47 -32.12
C CYS A 251 23.44 1.68 -32.71
N SER A 252 23.30 2.45 -33.80
CA SER A 252 22.00 2.85 -34.36
C SER A 252 21.14 1.67 -34.79
N ASN A 253 21.76 0.62 -35.35
CA ASN A 253 21.07 -0.55 -35.90
C ASN A 253 21.26 -1.84 -35.09
N LYS A 254 21.83 -1.75 -33.88
CA LYS A 254 21.98 -2.94 -33.04
C LYS A 254 20.62 -3.34 -32.46
N PRO A 255 20.17 -4.59 -32.67
CA PRO A 255 18.90 -5.06 -32.11
C PRO A 255 19.01 -5.16 -30.59
N ILE A 256 17.85 -5.09 -29.94
CA ILE A 256 17.69 -5.51 -28.54
C ILE A 256 17.83 -7.03 -28.48
N ASP A 257 18.31 -7.54 -27.35
CA ASP A 257 18.39 -8.99 -27.13
C ASP A 257 17.01 -9.65 -27.26
N VAL A 258 16.99 -10.86 -27.83
CA VAL A 258 15.79 -11.67 -27.99
C VAL A 258 15.27 -12.11 -26.62
N GLU A 259 16.18 -12.40 -25.67
CA GLU A 259 15.81 -12.80 -24.31
C GLU A 259 15.10 -11.66 -23.57
N ASP A 260 15.60 -10.43 -23.68
CA ASP A 260 14.98 -9.24 -23.09
C ASP A 260 13.56 -8.99 -23.66
N LEU A 261 13.39 -9.23 -24.96
CA LEU A 261 12.09 -9.12 -25.61
C LEU A 261 11.10 -10.19 -25.11
N GLU A 262 11.57 -11.42 -24.90
CA GLU A 262 10.77 -12.52 -24.35
C GLU A 262 10.33 -12.21 -22.91
N VAL A 263 11.26 -11.75 -22.06
CA VAL A 263 10.96 -11.33 -20.68
C VAL A 263 9.89 -10.24 -20.66
N TYR A 264 10.00 -9.24 -21.53
CA TYR A 264 9.00 -8.18 -21.65
C TYR A 264 7.63 -8.68 -22.10
N GLN A 265 7.57 -9.59 -23.07
CA GLN A 265 6.32 -10.18 -23.55
C GLN A 265 5.62 -11.00 -22.45
N ASN A 266 6.39 -11.80 -21.71
CA ASN A 266 5.89 -12.58 -20.59
C ASN A 266 5.35 -11.67 -19.47
N CYS A 267 6.08 -10.61 -19.13
CA CYS A 267 5.61 -9.58 -18.21
C CYS A 267 4.29 -8.95 -18.69
N ARG A 268 4.21 -8.55 -19.98
CA ARG A 268 3.00 -7.93 -20.57
C ARG A 268 1.78 -8.84 -20.48
N ALA A 269 1.94 -10.14 -20.74
CA ALA A 269 0.87 -11.12 -20.63
C ALA A 269 0.37 -11.23 -19.18
N LYS A 270 1.29 -11.24 -18.20
CA LYS A 270 0.94 -11.22 -16.77
C LYS A 270 0.22 -9.93 -16.39
N TYR A 271 0.73 -8.77 -16.78
CA TYR A 271 0.09 -7.48 -16.55
C TYR A 271 -1.34 -7.43 -17.10
N ALA A 272 -1.55 -7.88 -18.34
CA ALA A 272 -2.88 -7.92 -18.96
C ALA A 272 -3.87 -8.80 -18.18
N LYS A 273 -3.41 -9.95 -17.66
CA LYS A 273 -4.23 -10.83 -16.81
C LYS A 273 -4.61 -10.14 -15.50
N ILE A 274 -3.64 -9.52 -14.81
CA ILE A 274 -3.87 -8.83 -13.54
C ILE A 274 -4.80 -7.62 -13.74
N SER A 275 -4.51 -6.77 -14.73
CA SER A 275 -5.30 -5.58 -15.05
C SER A 275 -6.75 -5.94 -15.41
N ARG A 276 -6.97 -7.05 -16.12
CA ARG A 276 -8.32 -7.53 -16.44
C ARG A 276 -9.08 -7.97 -15.17
N SER A 277 -8.40 -8.66 -14.26
CA SER A 277 -8.99 -9.07 -12.98
C SER A 277 -9.42 -7.85 -12.16
N LEU A 278 -8.53 -6.87 -11.99
CA LEU A 278 -8.82 -5.62 -11.27
C LEU A 278 -9.95 -4.80 -11.91
N TYR A 279 -10.03 -4.78 -13.25
CA TYR A 279 -11.12 -4.13 -13.96
C TYR A 279 -12.46 -4.82 -13.69
N LEU A 280 -12.51 -6.16 -13.77
CA LEU A 280 -13.73 -6.92 -13.52
C LEU A 280 -14.23 -6.74 -12.07
N GLU A 281 -13.34 -6.71 -11.08
CA GLU A 281 -13.74 -6.42 -9.69
C GLU A 281 -14.44 -5.05 -9.58
N LYS A 282 -13.86 -4.01 -10.19
CA LYS A 282 -14.47 -2.68 -10.21
C LYS A 282 -15.84 -2.70 -10.88
N VAL A 283 -15.99 -3.41 -12.01
CA VAL A 283 -17.27 -3.54 -12.71
C VAL A 283 -18.32 -4.25 -11.86
N TRP A 284 -17.96 -5.35 -11.19
CA TRP A 284 -18.87 -6.07 -10.30
C TRP A 284 -19.32 -5.21 -9.11
N HIS A 285 -18.41 -4.41 -8.54
CA HIS A 285 -18.78 -3.43 -7.51
C HIS A 285 -19.82 -2.41 -8.03
N TRP A 286 -19.61 -1.85 -9.23
CA TRP A 286 -20.56 -0.89 -9.82
C TRP A 286 -21.91 -1.52 -10.17
N LEU A 287 -21.92 -2.73 -10.70
CA LEU A 287 -23.16 -3.48 -10.96
C LEU A 287 -23.91 -3.76 -9.66
N GLY A 288 -23.20 -4.10 -8.58
CA GLY A 288 -23.79 -4.29 -7.24
C GLY A 288 -24.44 -3.01 -6.70
N ILE A 289 -23.75 -1.87 -6.82
CA ILE A 289 -24.30 -0.55 -6.43
C ILE A 289 -25.55 -0.21 -7.24
N ALA A 290 -25.51 -0.42 -8.56
CA ALA A 290 -26.65 -0.14 -9.44
C ALA A 290 -27.86 -1.01 -9.11
N ALA A 291 -27.65 -2.32 -8.90
CA ALA A 291 -28.70 -3.25 -8.51
C ALA A 291 -29.31 -2.88 -7.14
N GLY A 292 -28.47 -2.55 -6.15
CA GLY A 292 -28.92 -2.09 -4.83
C GLY A 292 -29.76 -0.82 -4.91
N GLY A 293 -29.37 0.13 -5.77
CA GLY A 293 -30.15 1.33 -6.06
C GLY A 293 -31.53 1.03 -6.63
N LEU A 294 -31.63 0.13 -7.63
CA LEU A 294 -32.91 -0.28 -8.20
C LEU A 294 -33.83 -0.92 -7.16
N VAL A 295 -33.30 -1.80 -6.30
CA VAL A 295 -34.06 -2.41 -5.21
C VAL A 295 -34.58 -1.36 -4.24
N LEU A 296 -33.74 -0.41 -3.82
CA LEU A 296 -34.13 0.69 -2.93
C LEU A 296 -35.23 1.55 -3.55
N THR A 297 -35.11 1.90 -4.83
CA THR A 297 -36.16 2.65 -5.53
C THR A 297 -37.48 1.88 -5.61
N GLY A 298 -37.43 0.56 -5.89
CA GLY A 298 -38.60 -0.30 -5.89
C GLY A 298 -39.28 -0.37 -4.52
N ILE A 299 -38.51 -0.49 -3.43
CA ILE A 299 -39.01 -0.46 -2.05
C ILE A 299 -39.68 0.89 -1.76
N LEU A 300 -39.03 2.01 -2.09
CA LEU A 300 -39.58 3.35 -1.85
C LEU A 300 -40.88 3.58 -2.63
N VAL A 301 -40.92 3.21 -3.91
CA VAL A 301 -42.13 3.27 -4.73
C VAL A 301 -43.23 2.38 -4.15
N GLY A 302 -42.89 1.15 -3.75
CA GLY A 302 -43.81 0.23 -3.07
C GLY A 302 -44.37 0.80 -1.77
N CYS A 303 -43.54 1.42 -0.92
CA CYS A 303 -43.97 2.09 0.30
C CYS A 303 -44.88 3.29 0.01
N CYS A 304 -44.58 4.09 -1.01
CA CYS A 304 -45.43 5.20 -1.45
C CYS A 304 -46.80 4.71 -1.94
N ILE A 305 -46.82 3.69 -2.78
CA ILE A 305 -48.06 3.05 -3.28
C ILE A 305 -48.86 2.50 -2.10
N TRP A 306 -48.24 1.74 -1.20
CA TRP A 306 -48.90 1.18 -0.02
C TRP A 306 -49.50 2.28 0.88
N LYS A 307 -48.75 3.36 1.14
CA LYS A 307 -49.21 4.51 1.91
C LYS A 307 -50.42 5.17 1.25
N HIS A 308 -50.39 5.34 -0.07
CA HIS A 308 -51.50 5.91 -0.84
C HIS A 308 -52.75 5.03 -0.78
N ILE A 309 -52.61 3.71 -0.99
CA ILE A 309 -53.71 2.74 -0.88
C ILE A 309 -54.30 2.76 0.54
N LYS A 310 -53.47 2.80 1.58
CA LYS A 310 -53.90 2.86 2.98
C LYS A 310 -54.71 4.14 3.26
N GLN A 311 -54.25 5.29 2.77
CA GLN A 311 -54.96 6.56 2.91
C GLN A 311 -56.31 6.55 2.17
N LYS A 312 -56.35 6.01 0.95
CA LYS A 312 -57.59 5.88 0.17
C LYS A 312 -58.63 5.01 0.89
N LYS A 313 -58.24 3.83 1.38
CA LYS A 313 -59.14 2.96 2.16
C LYS A 313 -59.64 3.64 3.45
N ALA A 314 -58.78 4.42 4.11
CA ALA A 314 -59.19 5.17 5.31
C ALA A 314 -60.19 6.31 4.99
N MET A 315 -60.07 6.97 3.84
CA MET A 315 -61.02 7.97 3.36
C MET A 315 -62.38 7.34 3.04
N GLU A 316 -62.39 6.25 2.26
CA GLU A 316 -63.61 5.50 1.90
C GLU A 316 -64.35 4.98 3.16
N ALA A 317 -63.61 4.45 4.14
CA ALA A 317 -64.18 4.02 5.41
C ALA A 317 -64.87 5.17 6.17
N ARG A 318 -64.24 6.35 6.27
CA ARG A 318 -64.82 7.55 6.91
C ARG A 318 -66.08 8.03 6.20
N GLU A 319 -66.11 7.97 4.87
CA GLU A 319 -67.26 8.39 4.07
C GLU A 319 -68.44 7.42 4.24
N SER A 320 -68.17 6.10 4.26
CA SER A 320 -69.18 5.09 4.54
C SER A 320 -69.81 5.22 5.94
N LEU A 321 -69.01 5.62 6.95
CA LEU A 321 -69.48 5.87 8.30
C LEU A 321 -70.44 7.06 8.34
N ARG A 322 -70.04 8.19 7.73
CA ARG A 322 -70.90 9.39 7.61
C ARG A 322 -72.21 9.09 6.90
N GLN A 323 -72.19 8.29 5.84
CA GLN A 323 -73.42 7.90 5.14
C GLN A 323 -74.35 7.04 6.02
N ARG A 324 -73.80 6.16 6.88
CA ARG A 324 -74.60 5.37 7.83
C ARG A 324 -75.21 6.25 8.91
N GLU A 325 -74.43 7.17 9.48
CA GLU A 325 -74.91 8.16 10.46
C GLU A 325 -76.03 9.02 9.87
N ASN A 326 -75.84 9.56 8.66
CA ASN A 326 -76.88 10.33 7.96
C ASN A 326 -78.15 9.52 7.69
N ARG A 327 -78.03 8.24 7.30
CA ARG A 327 -79.20 7.36 7.11
C ARG A 327 -79.94 7.07 8.42
N GLN A 328 -79.23 6.89 9.53
CA GLN A 328 -79.86 6.70 10.84
C GLN A 328 -80.61 7.95 11.29
N LEU A 329 -80.04 9.14 11.08
CA LEU A 329 -80.70 10.41 11.37
C LEU A 329 -81.99 10.57 10.55
N LEU A 330 -81.96 10.26 9.24
CA LEU A 330 -83.14 10.32 8.38
C LEU A 330 -84.24 9.35 8.83
N ASN A 331 -83.88 8.11 9.18
CA ASN A 331 -84.85 7.10 9.63
C ASN A 331 -85.48 7.42 11.00
N ASN A 332 -84.79 8.20 11.84
CA ASN A 332 -85.35 8.67 13.11
C ASN A 332 -86.31 9.84 12.92
N GLN A 333 -86.16 10.65 11.85
CA GLN A 333 -87.06 11.75 11.55
C GLN A 333 -88.37 11.31 10.88
N THR A 334 -88.40 10.17 10.18
CA THR A 334 -89.60 9.63 9.51
C THR A 334 -90.46 8.71 10.38
N LYS A 335 -90.07 8.47 11.64
CA LYS A 335 -90.83 7.66 12.62
C LYS A 335 -91.72 8.47 13.58
N VAL A 336 -91.88 9.77 13.32
CA VAL A 336 -92.83 10.67 14.00
C VAL A 336 -93.96 10.98 13.01
#